data_AF-A0AAV5KQC8-F1
#
_entry.id   AF-A0AAV5KQC8-F1
#
_cell.length_a   1.000
_cell.length_b   1.000
_cell.length_c   1.000
_cell.angle_alpha   90.00
_cell.angle_beta   90.00
_cell.angle_gamma   90.00
#
_symmetry.space_group_name_H-M   'P 1'
#
loop_
_entity.id
_entity.type
_entity.pdbx_description
1 polymer ?
#
loop_
_entity_poly.entity_id
_entity_poly.type
_entity_poly.pdbx_seq_one_letter_code
_entity_poly.pdbx_strand_id
1 'polypeptide(L)'
;MDGKYKAKVADFGASRSIATDQTNLTTYVMGTFGYLDPEYFQSSQFTEKSDVYSFGVILFELLTGEKPISLAGAEEEETRCLASHFILSMDENSLFNILDAQLRETSAHEEITKVAKLAY
;
A
#
# COMPACT_ATOMS: atom_id res chain seq x y z
N MET A 1 6.37 4.37 15.95
CA MET A 1 7.86 4.24 15.95
C MET A 1 8.37 4.31 17.38
N ASP A 2 9.54 3.74 17.67
CA ASP A 2 10.21 4.01 18.95
C ASP A 2 11.01 5.32 18.90
N GLY A 3 11.64 5.70 20.01
CA GLY A 3 12.50 6.90 20.08
C GLY A 3 13.76 6.85 19.21
N LYS A 4 13.95 5.80 18.40
CA LYS A 4 15.04 5.64 17.43
C LYS A 4 14.53 5.49 15.99
N TYR A 5 13.28 5.88 15.73
CA TYR A 5 12.63 5.76 14.42
C TYR A 5 12.53 4.32 13.89
N LYS A 6 12.60 3.30 14.74
CA LYS A 6 12.36 1.92 14.33
C LYS A 6 10.86 1.70 14.14
N ALA A 7 10.48 1.24 12.95
CA ALA A 7 9.11 0.83 12.65
C ALA A 7 8.72 -0.39 13.52
N LYS A 8 7.47 -0.39 13.99
CA LYS A 8 6.86 -1.47 14.77
C LYS A 8 5.43 -1.63 14.27
N VAL A 9 5.04 -2.86 13.97
CA VAL A 9 3.65 -3.19 13.63
C VAL A 9 2.86 -3.23 14.94
N ALA A 10 1.66 -2.65 14.92
CA ALA A 10 0.74 -2.57 16.04
C ALA A 10 -0.69 -2.77 15.53
N ASP A 11 -1.66 -2.73 16.45
CA ASP A 11 -3.08 -2.94 16.17
C ASP A 11 -3.40 -4.29 15.52
N PHE A 12 -3.33 -5.33 16.35
CA PHE A 12 -3.65 -6.70 15.95
C PHE A 12 -5.16 -7.01 16.07
N GLY A 13 -6.03 -5.99 16.11
CA GLY A 13 -7.48 -6.17 16.33
C GLY A 13 -8.20 -6.96 15.24
N ALA A 14 -7.68 -6.92 14.01
CA ALA A 14 -8.17 -7.71 12.88
C ALA A 14 -7.32 -8.97 12.59
N SER A 15 -6.25 -9.22 13.36
CA SER A 15 -5.33 -10.32 13.10
C SER A 15 -6.00 -11.68 13.33
N ARG A 16 -5.57 -12.67 12.52
CA ARG A 16 -6.10 -14.03 12.56
C ARG A 16 -4.96 -15.03 12.71
N SER A 17 -5.15 -16.02 13.58
CA SER A 17 -4.29 -17.20 13.64
C SER A 17 -4.89 -18.27 12.73
N ILE A 18 -4.12 -18.73 11.76
CA ILE A 18 -4.50 -19.82 10.86
C ILE A 18 -3.61 -21.04 11.11
N ALA A 19 -4.11 -22.25 10.83
CA ALA A 19 -3.29 -23.45 10.90
C ALA A 19 -2.26 -23.45 9.76
N THR A 20 -1.11 -24.12 9.95
CA THR A 20 0.01 -24.11 8.99
C THR A 20 -0.37 -24.70 7.62
N ASP A 21 -1.43 -25.51 7.55
CA ASP A 21 -1.95 -26.14 6.34
C ASP A 21 -3.04 -25.32 5.64
N GLN A 22 -3.48 -24.20 6.22
CA GLN A 22 -4.48 -23.31 5.64
C GLN A 22 -3.80 -22.17 4.87
N THR A 23 -4.15 -22.02 3.60
CA THR A 23 -3.62 -20.96 2.72
C THR A 23 -4.56 -19.77 2.56
N ASN A 24 -5.84 -19.96 2.89
CA ASN A 24 -6.87 -18.93 2.83
C ASN A 24 -7.83 -19.04 4.02
N LEU A 25 -8.46 -17.91 4.34
CA LEU A 25 -9.46 -17.80 5.40
C LEU A 25 -10.69 -17.08 4.86
N THR A 26 -11.82 -17.78 4.80
CA THR A 26 -13.10 -17.17 4.48
C THR A 26 -13.62 -16.41 5.71
N THR A 27 -13.76 -15.10 5.61
CA THR A 27 -14.19 -14.22 6.70
C THR A 27 -14.98 -13.04 6.16
N TYR A 28 -15.77 -12.37 7.01
CA TYR A 28 -16.24 -11.02 6.70
C TYR A 28 -15.07 -10.13 6.32
N VAL A 29 -15.26 -9.32 5.27
CA VAL A 29 -14.28 -8.32 4.84
C VAL A 29 -14.07 -7.32 5.97
N MET A 30 -12.83 -7.25 6.48
CA MET A 30 -12.41 -6.34 7.53
C MET A 30 -11.08 -5.71 7.13
N GLY A 31 -10.95 -4.41 7.33
CA GLY A 31 -9.71 -3.66 7.07
C GLY A 31 -9.99 -2.20 6.75
N THR A 32 -8.91 -1.46 6.51
CA THR A 32 -8.97 -0.03 6.19
C THR A 32 -9.07 0.15 4.68
N PHE A 33 -10.09 0.86 4.23
CA PHE A 33 -10.29 1.17 2.81
C PHE A 33 -9.06 1.87 2.22
N GLY A 34 -8.65 1.48 1.02
CA GLY A 34 -7.38 1.90 0.39
C GLY A 34 -6.20 0.94 0.58
N TYR A 35 -6.22 0.12 1.64
CA TYR A 35 -5.21 -0.93 1.87
C TYR A 35 -5.75 -2.34 1.59
N LEU A 36 -7.05 -2.46 1.31
CA LEU A 36 -7.70 -3.75 1.07
C LEU A 36 -7.31 -4.32 -0.28
N ASP A 37 -6.85 -5.56 -0.25
CA ASP A 37 -6.65 -6.39 -1.44
C ASP A 37 -7.99 -6.53 -2.22
N PRO A 38 -8.00 -6.19 -3.52
CA PRO A 38 -9.21 -6.28 -4.34
C PRO A 38 -9.74 -7.71 -4.47
N GLU A 39 -8.87 -8.73 -4.46
CA GLU A 39 -9.30 -10.13 -4.52
C GLU A 39 -9.97 -10.55 -3.21
N TYR A 40 -9.40 -10.19 -2.06
CA TYR A 40 -10.04 -10.38 -0.76
C TYR A 40 -11.38 -9.65 -0.68
N PHE A 41 -11.45 -8.41 -1.15
CA PHE A 41 -12.68 -7.61 -1.13
C PHE A 41 -13.82 -8.27 -1.91
N GLN A 42 -13.52 -8.91 -3.04
CA GLN A 42 -14.51 -9.58 -3.88
C GLN A 42 -14.86 -10.98 -3.39
N SER A 43 -13.85 -11.77 -3.02
CA SER A 43 -14.01 -13.19 -2.72
C SER A 43 -14.32 -13.48 -1.25
N SER A 44 -14.09 -12.51 -0.36
CA SER A 44 -14.06 -12.71 1.10
C SER A 44 -13.04 -13.76 1.57
N GLN A 45 -12.06 -14.12 0.72
CA GLN A 45 -10.96 -15.02 1.05
C GLN A 45 -9.72 -14.20 1.39
N PHE A 46 -9.39 -14.16 2.67
CA PHE A 46 -8.17 -13.53 3.13
C PHE A 46 -6.99 -14.49 2.98
N THR A 47 -5.86 -14.01 2.47
CA THR A 47 -4.64 -14.81 2.32
C THR A 47 -3.41 -14.01 2.76
N GLU A 48 -2.25 -14.66 2.83
CA GLU A 48 -0.97 -13.97 3.01
C GLU A 48 -0.71 -12.90 1.92
N LYS A 49 -1.29 -13.06 0.72
CA LYS A 49 -1.17 -12.09 -0.38
C LYS A 49 -1.94 -10.81 -0.10
N SER A 50 -3.00 -10.90 0.71
CA SER A 50 -3.76 -9.73 1.14
C SER A 50 -2.91 -8.83 2.05
N ASP A 51 -2.10 -9.42 2.94
CA ASP A 51 -1.12 -8.69 3.74
C ASP A 51 -0.01 -8.08 2.86
N VAL A 52 0.50 -8.83 1.87
CA VAL A 52 1.51 -8.35 0.92
C VAL A 52 0.99 -7.14 0.13
N TYR A 53 -0.25 -7.19 -0.35
CA TYR A 53 -0.88 -6.07 -1.05
C TYR A 53 -0.93 -4.82 -0.15
N SER A 54 -1.45 -4.96 1.07
CA SER A 54 -1.57 -3.83 2.00
C SER A 54 -0.21 -3.22 2.36
N PHE A 55 0.84 -4.05 2.49
CA PHE A 55 2.20 -3.59 2.71
C PHE A 55 2.77 -2.86 1.49
N GLY A 56 2.45 -3.30 0.27
CA GLY A 56 2.79 -2.57 -0.95
C GLY A 56 2.21 -1.16 -0.97
N VAL A 57 0.94 -1.01 -0.59
CA VAL A 57 0.30 0.31 -0.45
C VAL A 57 1.02 1.19 0.57
N ILE A 58 1.45 0.64 1.71
CA ILE A 58 2.24 1.39 2.71
C ILE A 58 3.58 1.85 2.13
N LEU A 59 4.28 1.00 1.37
CA LEU A 59 5.52 1.40 0.73
C LEU A 59 5.30 2.56 -0.26
N PHE A 60 4.17 2.59 -0.96
CA PHE A 60 3.84 3.71 -1.84
C PHE A 60 3.47 4.98 -1.09
N GLU A 61 2.67 4.88 -0.03
CA GLU A 61 2.37 6.01 0.85
C GLU A 61 3.66 6.64 1.40
N LEU A 62 4.69 5.84 1.69
CA LEU A 62 6.00 6.35 2.11
C LEU A 62 6.81 6.99 0.98
N LEU A 63 6.69 6.51 -0.25
CA LEU A 63 7.40 7.06 -1.42
C LEU A 63 6.78 8.34 -1.95
N THR A 64 5.45 8.48 -1.86
CA THR A 64 4.72 9.64 -2.40
C THR A 64 4.38 10.67 -1.33
N GLY A 65 4.30 10.26 -0.06
CA GLY A 65 3.75 11.07 1.02
C GLY A 65 2.23 11.29 0.93
N GLU A 66 1.56 10.63 -0.02
CA GLU A 66 0.12 10.73 -0.24
C GLU A 66 -0.64 9.67 0.57
N LYS A 67 -1.86 10.02 1.02
CA LYS A 67 -2.76 9.05 1.64
C LYS A 67 -3.28 8.04 0.61
N PRO A 68 -3.52 6.77 1.00
CA PRO A 68 -4.02 5.72 0.10
C PRO A 68 -5.32 6.09 -0.61
N ILE A 69 -6.16 6.87 0.07
CA ILE A 69 -7.39 7.43 -0.45
C ILE A 69 -7.35 8.94 -0.20
N SER A 70 -7.45 9.72 -1.27
CA SER A 70 -7.54 11.17 -1.21
C SER A 70 -8.70 11.68 -2.06
N LEU A 71 -9.30 12.78 -1.62
CA LEU A 71 -10.24 13.54 -2.44
C LEU A 71 -9.39 14.48 -3.30
N ALA A 72 -9.51 14.37 -4.61
CA ALA A 72 -8.80 15.24 -5.51
C ALA A 72 -9.47 16.64 -5.47
N GLY A 73 -8.84 17.62 -4.82
CA GLY A 73 -9.26 19.03 -4.85
C GLY A 73 -10.68 19.34 -4.36
N ALA A 74 -11.04 20.63 -4.43
CA ALA A 74 -12.37 21.13 -4.06
C ALA A 74 -13.39 21.07 -5.22
N GLU A 75 -12.94 20.68 -6.42
CA GLU A 75 -13.72 20.74 -7.67
C GLU A 75 -13.85 19.38 -8.38
N GLU A 76 -13.14 18.32 -7.95
CA GLU A 76 -13.24 16.99 -8.56
C GLU A 76 -14.02 16.04 -7.63
N GLU A 77 -15.07 15.41 -8.16
CA GLU A 77 -15.90 14.44 -7.43
C GLU A 77 -15.24 13.04 -7.35
N GLU A 78 -14.04 12.87 -7.92
CA GLU A 78 -13.38 11.57 -8.00
C GLU A 78 -12.45 11.31 -6.81
N THR A 79 -12.72 10.19 -6.14
CA THR A 79 -11.83 9.64 -5.12
C THR A 79 -10.61 9.02 -5.80
N ARG A 80 -9.40 9.50 -5.47
CA ARG A 80 -8.16 8.94 -6.00
C ARG A 80 -7.69 7.79 -5.12
N CYS A 81 -7.46 6.63 -5.74
CA CYS A 81 -6.83 5.48 -5.12
C CYS A 81 -5.33 5.47 -5.43
N LEU A 82 -4.50 5.54 -4.39
CA LEU A 82 -3.04 5.57 -4.52
C LEU A 82 -2.50 4.32 -5.21
N ALA A 83 -3.06 3.14 -4.89
CA ALA A 83 -2.62 1.88 -5.50
C ALA A 83 -2.83 1.89 -7.02
N SER A 84 -4.01 2.32 -7.48
CA SER A 84 -4.32 2.44 -8.92
C SER A 84 -3.43 3.47 -9.61
N HIS A 85 -3.23 4.62 -8.97
CA HIS A 85 -2.37 5.67 -9.49
C HIS A 85 -0.91 5.21 -9.61
N PHE A 86 -0.41 4.45 -8.63
CA PHE A 86 0.93 3.90 -8.65
C PHE A 86 1.11 2.88 -9.79
N ILE A 87 0.18 1.95 -9.97
CA ILE A 87 0.24 0.95 -11.06
C ILE A 87 0.35 1.65 -12.42
N LEU A 88 -0.52 2.64 -12.67
CA LEU A 88 -0.47 3.43 -13.90
C LEU A 88 0.88 4.14 -14.07
N SER A 89 1.41 4.71 -12.99
CA SER A 89 2.70 5.41 -13.03
C SER A 89 3.88 4.47 -13.29
N MET A 90 3.82 3.23 -12.81
CA MET A 90 4.83 2.21 -13.10
C MET A 90 4.76 1.75 -14.55
N ASP A 91 3.56 1.50 -15.05
CA ASP A 91 3.33 1.08 -16.43
C ASP A 91 3.77 2.16 -17.44
N GLU A 92 3.57 3.44 -17.11
CA GLU A 92 4.02 4.59 -17.89
C GLU A 92 5.50 4.95 -17.66
N ASN A 93 6.22 4.21 -16.80
CA ASN A 93 7.60 4.48 -16.40
C ASN A 93 7.82 5.91 -15.88
N SER A 94 6.81 6.42 -15.16
CA SER A 94 6.71 7.80 -14.67
C SER A 94 6.83 7.92 -13.14
N LEU A 95 7.36 6.88 -12.46
CA LEU A 95 7.57 6.80 -11.00
C LEU A 95 8.09 8.10 -10.37
N PHE A 96 9.11 8.74 -10.96
CA PHE A 96 9.73 9.94 -10.38
C PHE A 96 8.81 11.18 -10.37
N ASN A 97 7.72 11.16 -11.14
CA ASN A 97 6.74 12.25 -11.15
C ASN A 97 5.84 12.24 -9.92
N ILE A 98 5.67 11.08 -9.29
CA ILE A 98 4.73 10.86 -8.19
C ILE A 98 5.41 10.78 -6.81
N LEU A 99 6.74 10.78 -6.79
CA LEU A 99 7.50 10.77 -5.54
C LEU A 99 7.35 12.07 -4.76
N ASP A 100 7.44 11.97 -3.44
CA ASP A 100 7.56 13.12 -2.56
C ASP A 100 8.74 14.02 -3.00
N ALA A 101 8.55 15.33 -2.88
CA ALA A 101 9.54 16.32 -3.33
C ALA A 101 10.93 16.08 -2.73
N GLN A 102 11.01 15.67 -1.46
CA GLN A 102 12.28 15.39 -0.78
C GLN A 102 12.99 14.16 -1.36
N LEU A 103 12.22 13.14 -1.75
CA LEU A 103 12.75 11.92 -2.34
C LEU A 103 13.21 12.13 -3.79
N ARG A 104 12.57 13.05 -4.52
CA ARG A 104 12.98 13.42 -5.88
C ARG A 104 14.35 14.12 -5.94
N GLU A 105 14.68 14.88 -4.91
CA GLU A 105 15.96 15.60 -4.83
C GLU A 105 17.09 14.73 -4.23
N THR A 106 16.76 13.56 -3.69
CA THR A 106 17.69 12.67 -3.01
C THR A 106 18.54 11.87 -4.01
N SER A 107 19.82 11.60 -3.70
CA SER A 107 20.70 10.81 -4.58
C SER A 107 20.39 9.30 -4.63
N ALA A 108 19.57 8.79 -3.72
CA ALA A 108 19.20 7.38 -3.54
C ALA A 108 18.17 6.85 -4.56
N HIS A 109 18.34 7.21 -5.84
CA HIS A 109 17.42 6.83 -6.92
C HIS A 109 17.36 5.30 -7.12
N GLU A 110 18.48 4.59 -6.88
CA GLU A 110 18.56 3.14 -7.03
C GLU A 110 17.74 2.43 -5.94
N GLU A 111 17.85 2.89 -4.69
CA GLU A 111 17.10 2.36 -3.55
C GLU A 111 15.61 2.62 -3.72
N ILE A 112 15.23 3.84 -4.13
CA ILE A 112 13.83 4.19 -4.44
C ILE A 112 13.26 3.26 -5.51
N THR A 113 14.02 3.01 -6.58
CA THR A 113 13.61 2.09 -7.64
C THR A 113 13.45 0.65 -7.13
N LYS A 114 14.33 0.19 -6.24
CA LYS A 114 14.22 -1.14 -5.61
C LYS A 114 12.98 -1.25 -4.75
N VAL A 115 12.67 -0.23 -3.95
CA VAL A 115 11.46 -0.21 -3.10
C VAL A 115 10.20 -0.19 -3.96
N ALA A 116 10.15 0.65 -5.00
CA ALA A 116 9.01 0.70 -5.92
C ALA A 116 8.76 -0.65 -6.62
N LYS A 117 9.83 -1.34 -7.04
CA LYS A 117 9.74 -2.68 -7.65
C LYS A 117 9.38 -3.80 -6.66
N LEU A 118 9.64 -3.62 -5.36
CA LEU A 118 9.25 -4.60 -4.35
C LEU A 118 7.75 -4.57 -4.09
N ALA A 119 7.14 -3.40 -4.26
CA ALA A 119 5.74 -3.17 -3.98
C ALA A 119 4.83 -3.30 -5.21
N TYR A 120 5.39 -3.24 -6.44
CA TYR A 120 4.73 -3.55 -7.72
C TYR A 120 4.70 -5.06 -7.96
#